data_AF-A0A399NSE1-F1
#
_entry.id   AF-A0A399NSE1-F1
#
_cell.length_a   1.000
_cell.length_b   1.000
_cell.length_c   1.000
_cell.angle_alpha   90.00
_cell.angle_beta   90.00
_cell.angle_gamma   90.00
#
_symmetry.space_group_name_H-M   'P 1'
#
loop_
_entity.id
_entity.type
_entity.pdbx_description
1 polymer ?
#
loop_
_entity_poly.entity_id
_entity_poly.type
_entity_poly.pdbx_seq_one_letter_code
_entity_poly.pdbx_strand_id
1 'polypeptide(L)' 'MQTTVGPDLTQREKDLQLQCNLRLAGTAFAGAGGVMSRNVFAILGAAFNGGAALQGPCKEFWDSTSRFRG' A
#
# COMPACT_ATOMS: atom_id res chain seq x y z
N MET A 1 -8.01 24.66 10.16
CA MET A 1 -9.14 23.71 10.09
C MET A 1 -8.61 22.45 9.40
N GLN A 2 -8.29 21.40 10.16
CA GLN A 2 -7.86 20.13 9.56
C GLN A 2 -9.10 19.46 8.98
N THR A 3 -9.24 19.51 7.66
CA THR A 3 -10.23 18.72 6.93
C THR A 3 -9.76 17.28 6.95
N THR A 4 -10.11 16.54 8.00
CA THR A 4 -10.01 15.08 8.01
C THR A 4 -11.11 14.57 7.09
N VAL A 5 -10.82 14.50 5.79
CA VAL A 5 -11.71 13.88 4.81
C VAL A 5 -11.56 12.38 4.97
N GLY A 6 -12.28 11.80 5.93
CA GLY A 6 -12.32 10.36 6.15
C GLY A 6 -12.86 9.97 7.54
N PRO A 7 -13.40 8.75 7.67
CA PRO A 7 -13.84 8.22 8.96
C PRO A 7 -12.69 8.19 9.98
N ASP A 8 -12.99 8.30 11.27
CA ASP A 8 -11.98 8.25 12.34
C ASP A 8 -11.29 6.88 12.38
N LEU A 9 -10.12 6.81 11.74
CA LEU A 9 -9.28 5.63 11.76
C LEU A 9 -8.63 5.48 13.13
N THR A 10 -8.75 4.29 13.70
CA THR A 10 -8.04 3.90 14.91
C THR A 10 -6.53 4.01 14.69
N GLN A 11 -5.77 4.16 15.78
CA GLN A 11 -4.32 4.28 15.73
C GLN A 11 -3.65 3.09 15.01
N ARG A 12 -4.25 1.90 15.13
CA ARG A 12 -3.85 0.69 14.40
C ARG A 12 -4.14 0.74 12.91
N GLU A 13 -5.28 1.29 12.50
CA GLU A 13 -5.62 1.48 11.09
C GLU A 13 -4.72 2.54 10.41
N LYS A 14 -4.36 3.61 11.13
CA LYS A 14 -3.39 4.60 10.62
C LYS A 14 -2.00 3.99 10.42
N ASP A 15 -1.56 3.14 11.33
CA ASP A 15 -0.30 2.42 11.19
C ASP A 15 -0.33 1.45 9.99
N LEU A 16 -1.42 0.68 9.86
CA LEU A 16 -1.65 -0.21 8.70
C LEU A 16 -1.70 0.57 7.38
N GLN A 17 -2.34 1.74 7.35
CA GLN A 17 -2.38 2.62 6.19
C GLN A 17 -0.97 3.10 5.82
N LEU A 18 -0.19 3.54 6.80
CA LEU A 18 1.18 4.01 6.59
C LEU A 18 2.08 2.88 6.08
N GLN A 19 1.99 1.70 6.68
CA GLN A 19 2.74 0.51 6.24
C GLN A 19 2.36 0.08 4.83
N CYS A 20 1.05 0.08 4.52
CA CYS A 20 0.54 -0.18 3.18
C CYS A 20 1.14 0.81 2.18
N ASN A 21 1.07 2.11 2.48
CA ASN A 21 1.53 3.17 1.59
C ASN A 21 3.06 3.14 1.39
N LEU A 22 3.83 2.86 2.44
CA LEU A 22 5.29 2.71 2.37
C LEU A 22 5.69 1.53 1.49
N ARG A 23 5.03 0.37 1.63
CA ARG A 23 5.30 -0.78 0.77
C ARG A 23 4.88 -0.53 -0.67
N LEU A 24 3.71 0.07 -0.89
CA LEU A 24 3.23 0.39 -2.23
C LEU A 24 4.18 1.38 -2.92
N ALA A 25 4.62 2.42 -2.20
CA ALA A 25 5.61 3.36 -2.70
C ALA A 25 6.91 2.65 -3.06
N GLY A 26 7.46 1.81 -2.17
CA GLY A 26 8.66 1.03 -2.44
C GLY A 26 8.54 0.15 -3.69
N THR A 27 7.37 -0.47 -3.89
CA THR A 27 7.09 -1.27 -5.09
C THR A 27 6.98 -0.41 -6.35
N ALA A 28 6.33 0.75 -6.27
CA ALA A 28 6.23 1.68 -7.38
C ALA A 28 7.61 2.23 -7.78
N PHE A 29 8.47 2.56 -6.81
CA PHE A 29 9.84 2.99 -7.06
C PHE A 29 10.69 1.88 -7.69
N ALA A 30 10.62 0.65 -7.16
CA ALA A 30 11.33 -0.49 -7.74
C ALA A 30 10.85 -0.81 -9.16
N GLY A 31 9.53 -0.70 -9.40
CA GLY A 31 8.93 -0.93 -10.71
C GLY A 31 9.31 0.16 -11.71
N ALA A 32 9.24 1.43 -11.31
CA ALA A 32 9.65 2.57 -12.13
C ALA A 32 11.14 2.51 -12.48
N GLY A 33 12.00 2.16 -11.52
CA GLY A 33 13.42 1.90 -11.76
C GLY A 33 13.65 0.73 -12.72
N GLY A 34 12.91 -0.36 -12.54
CA GLY A 34 12.93 -1.50 -13.45
C GLY A 34 12.52 -1.17 -14.88
N VAL A 35 11.46 -0.36 -15.06
CA VAL A 35 11.01 0.10 -16.39
C VAL A 35 12.06 1.00 -17.03
N MET A 36 12.60 1.97 -16.28
CA MET A 36 13.61 2.91 -16.77
C MET A 36 14.90 2.20 -17.19
N SER A 37 15.32 1.17 -16.44
CA SER A 37 16.48 0.34 -16.76
C SER A 37 16.20 -0.82 -17.71
N ARG A 38 14.96 -0.96 -18.25
CA ARG A 38 14.50 -2.11 -19.05
C ARG A 38 14.79 -3.46 -18.39
N ASN A 39 14.81 -3.50 -17.05
CA ASN A 39 15.09 -4.70 -16.28
C ASN A 39 13.78 -5.39 -15.88
N VAL A 40 13.40 -6.39 -16.66
CA VAL A 40 12.15 -7.16 -16.49
C VAL A 40 12.09 -7.85 -15.11
N PHE A 41 13.22 -8.26 -14.54
CA PHE A 41 13.26 -8.85 -13.19
C PHE A 41 12.92 -7.84 -12.10
N ALA A 42 13.35 -6.58 -12.24
CA ALA A 42 12.99 -5.52 -11.32
C ALA A 42 11.50 -5.15 -11.42
N ILE A 43 10.94 -5.18 -12.64
CA ILE A 43 9.51 -4.96 -12.88
C ILE A 43 8.68 -6.09 -12.26
N LEU A 44 9.06 -7.34 -12.47
CA LEU A 44 8.42 -8.51 -11.86
C LEU A 44 8.55 -8.47 -10.34
N GLY A 45 9.75 -8.21 -9.81
CA GLY A 45 9.99 -8.10 -8.38
C GLY A 45 9.16 -6.99 -7.72
N ALA A 46 8.95 -5.87 -8.42
CA ALA A 46 8.05 -4.81 -7.99
C ALA A 46 6.59 -5.24 -8.01
N ALA A 47 6.14 -5.95 -9.06
CA ALA A 47 4.77 -6.46 -9.14
C ALA A 47 4.48 -7.50 -8.05
N PHE A 48 5.41 -8.42 -7.79
CA PHE A 48 5.29 -9.42 -6.72
C PHE A 48 5.29 -8.79 -5.32
N ASN A 49 6.19 -7.83 -5.06
CA ASN A 49 6.17 -7.10 -3.79
C ASN A 49 4.90 -6.24 -3.66
N GLY A 50 4.39 -5.69 -4.76
CA GLY A 50 3.12 -4.95 -4.80
C GLY A 50 1.95 -5.85 -4.42
N GLY A 51 1.90 -7.05 -5.00
CA GLY A 51 0.92 -8.09 -4.65
C GLY A 51 1.01 -8.54 -3.19
N ALA A 52 2.22 -8.72 -2.66
CA ALA A 52 2.43 -9.07 -1.24
C ALA A 52 2.06 -7.93 -0.28
N ALA A 53 2.29 -6.67 -0.67
CA ALA A 53 1.85 -5.50 0.08
C ALA A 53 0.32 -5.41 0.11
N LEU A 54 -0.31 -5.66 -1.05
CA LEU A 54 -1.76 -5.72 -1.23
C LEU A 54 -2.41 -6.85 -0.43
N GLN A 55 -1.79 -8.04 -0.35
CA GLN A 55 -2.31 -9.17 0.43
C GLN A 55 -2.02 -9.10 1.93
N GLY A 56 -1.04 -8.30 2.36
CA GLY A 56 -0.68 -8.13 3.77
C GLY A 56 -1.31 -6.88 4.41
N PRO A 57 -0.51 -5.86 4.76
CA PRO A 57 -0.97 -4.71 5.54
C PRO A 57 -2.07 -3.90 4.84
N CYS A 58 -2.08 -3.86 3.50
CA CYS A 58 -3.17 -3.21 2.76
C CYS A 58 -4.48 -4.01 2.85
N LYS A 59 -4.43 -5.34 2.85
CA LYS A 59 -5.61 -6.19 3.03
C LYS A 59 -6.13 -6.09 4.46
N GLU A 60 -5.25 -6.15 5.45
CA GLU A 60 -5.62 -5.97 6.86
C GLU A 60 -6.22 -4.58 7.13
N PHE A 61 -5.66 -3.53 6.50
CA PHE A 61 -6.26 -2.20 6.51
C PHE A 61 -7.66 -2.20 5.90
N TRP A 62 -7.80 -2.81 4.71
CA TRP A 62 -9.06 -2.89 3.97
C TRP A 62 -10.14 -3.68 4.71
N ASP A 63 -9.73 -4.69 5.48
CA ASP A 63 -10.61 -5.54 6.29
C ASP A 63 -10.96 -4.86 7.62
N SER A 64 -10.02 -4.18 8.27
CA SER A 64 -10.28 -3.37 9.48
C SER A 64 -11.24 -2.22 9.20
N THR A 65 -11.11 -1.60 8.02
CA THR A 65 -11.98 -0.50 7.58
C THR A 65 -13.29 -0.98 6.94
N SER A 66 -13.56 -2.30 6.90
CA SER A 66 -14.83 -2.85 6.40
C SER A 66 -16.05 -2.31 7.14
N ARG A 67 -15.89 -1.95 8.42
CA ARG A 67 -16.90 -1.29 9.27
C ARG A 67 -17.43 0.04 8.73
N PHE A 68 -16.66 0.72 7.88
CA PHE A 68 -17.06 1.98 7.23
C PHE A 68 -17.76 1.77 5.88
N ARG A 69 -17.87 0.53 5.42
CA ARG A 69 -18.55 0.14 4.17
C ARG A 69 -19.88 -0.60 4.40
N GLY A 70 -20.28 -0.77 5.66
CA GLY A 70 -21.55 -1.37 6.08
C GLY A 70 -22.64 -0.33 6.25
#